data_AF-A0A9W5UYT2-F1
#
_entry.id   AF-A0A9W5UYT2-F1
#
_cell.length_a   1.000
_cell.length_b   1.000
_cell.length_c   1.000
_cell.angle_alpha   90.00
_cell.angle_beta   90.00
_cell.angle_gamma   90.00
#
_symmetry.space_group_name_H-M   'P 1'
#
loop_
_entity.id
_entity.type
_entity.pdbx_description
1 polymer ?
#
loop_
_entity_poly.entity_id
_entity_poly.type
_entity_poly.pdbx_seq_one_letter_code
_entity_poly.pdbx_strand_id
1 'polypeptide(L)' 'MNLQQKIENEIAILRRLIAQYKRSTDPESICMVIAYEYGLQALTEVYEMTKQEKRMPF' A
#
# COMPACT_ATOMS: atom_id res chain seq x y z
N MET A 1 16.18 7.36 6.10
CA MET A 1 15.27 6.20 5.94
C MET A 1 15.52 5.60 4.56
N ASN A 2 15.77 4.30 4.45
CA ASN A 2 15.93 3.64 3.14
C ASN A 2 14.59 3.66 2.39
N LEU A 3 14.62 3.76 1.06
CA LEU A 3 13.43 3.77 0.20
C LEU A 3 12.53 2.55 0.48
N GLN A 4 13.14 1.37 0.63
CA GLN A 4 12.43 0.15 1.00
C GLN A 4 11.68 0.30 2.34
N GLN A 5 12.34 0.87 3.34
CA GLN A 5 11.76 1.04 4.67
C GLN A 5 10.67 2.11 4.70
N LYS A 6 10.77 3.11 3.80
CA LYS A 6 9.69 4.07 3.55
C LYS A 6 8.47 3.39 2.94
N ILE A 7 8.67 2.56 1.92
CA ILE A 7 7.59 1.83 1.26
C ILE A 7 6.91 0.85 2.22
N GLU A 8 7.67 0.10 3.00
CA GLU A 8 7.13 -0.81 4.03
C GLU A 8 6.30 -0.07 5.09
N ASN A 9 6.76 1.12 5.51
CA ASN A 9 5.99 1.97 6.43
C ASN A 9 4.69 2.46 5.81
N GLU A 10 4.70 2.94 4.56
CA GLU A 10 3.48 3.40 3.87
C GLU A 10 2.47 2.24 3.69
N ILE A 11 2.94 1.05 3.32
CA ILE A 11 2.12 -0.18 3.25
C ILE A 11 1.47 -0.49 4.60
N ALA A 12 2.24 -0.41 5.70
CA ALA A 12 1.73 -0.67 7.03
C ALA A 12 0.67 0.35 7.46
N ILE A 13 0.85 1.63 7.11
CA ILE A 13 -0.12 2.70 7.38
C ILE A 13 -1.42 2.45 6.60
N LEU A 14 -1.33 2.21 5.28
CA LEU A 14 -2.48 1.94 4.43
C LEU A 14 -3.29 0.72 4.93
N ARG A 15 -2.61 -0.36 5.30
CA ARG A 15 -3.28 -1.55 5.86
C ARG A 15 -4.04 -1.27 7.15
N ARG A 16 -3.48 -0.43 8.03
CA ARG A 16 -4.16 -0.03 9.28
C ARG A 16 -5.39 0.83 8.99
N LEU A 17 -5.28 1.79 8.07
CA LEU A 17 -6.41 2.62 7.65
C LEU A 17 -7.52 1.76 7.05
N ILE A 18 -7.20 0.87 6.11
CA ILE A 18 -8.18 -0.06 5.52
C ILE A 18 -8.87 -0.90 6.62
N ALA A 19 -8.11 -1.48 7.55
CA ALA A 19 -8.67 -2.27 8.63
C ALA A 19 -9.60 -1.46 9.56
N GLN A 20 -9.28 -0.19 9.79
CA GLN A 20 -10.11 0.72 10.56
C GLN A 20 -11.39 1.09 9.81
N TYR A 21 -11.29 1.51 8.55
CA TYR A 21 -12.45 1.88 7.74
C TYR A 21 -13.37 0.68 7.47
N LYS A 22 -12.84 -0.54 7.29
CA LYS A 22 -13.65 -1.77 7.17
C LYS A 22 -14.50 -2.08 8.40
N ARG A 23 -14.09 -1.59 9.58
CA ARG A 23 -14.84 -1.75 10.85
C ARG A 23 -15.72 -0.56 11.16
N SER A 24 -15.65 0.51 10.35
CA SER A 24 -16.47 1.69 10.54
C SER A 24 -17.92 1.39 10.18
N THR A 25 -18.85 1.99 10.92
CA THR A 25 -20.28 1.99 10.59
C THR A 25 -20.64 3.12 9.62
N ASP A 26 -19.68 3.97 9.26
CA ASP A 26 -19.84 5.04 8.30
C ASP A 26 -20.03 4.46 6.88
N PRO A 27 -21.17 4.72 6.21
CA PRO A 27 -21.40 4.24 4.85
C PRO A 27 -20.38 4.77 3.82
N GLU A 28 -19.76 5.94 4.07
CA GLU A 28 -18.73 6.50 3.18
C GLU A 28 -17.37 5.82 3.36
N SER A 29 -17.17 5.06 4.45
CA SER A 29 -15.93 4.32 4.70
C SER A 29 -15.62 3.29 3.62
N ILE A 30 -16.63 2.77 2.91
CA ILE A 30 -16.46 1.83 1.79
C ILE A 30 -15.66 2.47 0.66
N CYS A 31 -15.94 3.73 0.33
CA CYS A 31 -15.20 4.47 -0.70
C CYS A 31 -13.73 4.64 -0.31
N MET A 32 -13.47 4.91 0.98
CA MET A 32 -12.12 5.04 1.53
C MET A 32 -11.36 3.70 1.48
N VAL A 33 -12.04 2.59 1.81
CA VAL A 33 -11.47 1.24 1.70
C VAL A 33 -11.06 0.95 0.26
N ILE A 34 -11.93 1.18 -0.71
CA ILE A 34 -11.66 0.94 -2.13
C ILE A 34 -10.48 1.78 -2.62
N ALA A 35 -10.46 3.08 -2.28
CA ALA A 35 -9.38 3.98 -2.68
C ALA A 35 -8.02 3.53 -2.10
N TYR A 36 -7.98 3.14 -0.82
CA TYR A 36 -6.75 2.68 -0.19
C TYR A 36 -6.31 1.30 -0.65
N GLU A 37 -7.22 0.38 -0.94
CA GLU A 37 -6.88 -0.92 -1.52
C GLU A 37 -6.26 -0.76 -2.91
N TYR A 38 -6.82 0.12 -3.75
CA TYR A 38 -6.25 0.43 -5.06
C TYR A 38 -4.86 1.07 -4.94
N GLY A 39 -4.71 2.07 -4.06
CA GLY A 39 -3.42 2.71 -3.81
C GLY A 39 -2.37 1.72 -3.27
N LEU A 40 -2.77 0.81 -2.38
CA LEU A 40 -1.90 -0.22 -1.84
C LEU A 40 -1.43 -1.20 -2.92
N GLN A 41 -2.32 -1.60 -3.84
CA GLN A 41 -1.97 -2.47 -4.97
C GLN A 41 -0.93 -1.80 -5.88
N ALA A 42 -1.20 -0.58 -6.34
CA ALA A 42 -0.28 0.16 -7.20
C ALA A 42 1.10 0.36 -6.55
N LEU A 43 1.12 0.69 -5.25
CA LEU A 43 2.36 0.91 -4.50
C LEU A 43 3.16 -0.39 -4.33
N THR A 44 2.47 -1.53 -4.18
CA THR A 44 3.10 -2.85 -4.13
C THR A 44 3.66 -3.27 -5.49
N GLU A 45 2.92 -3.04 -6.58
CA GLU A 45 3.36 -3.36 -7.95
C GLU A 45 4.61 -2.57 -8.33
N VAL A 46 4.61 -1.25 -8.10
CA VAL A 46 5.77 -0.39 -8.35
C VAL A 46 6.98 -0.83 -7.51
N TYR A 47 6.76 -1.20 -6.24
CA TYR A 47 7.84 -1.65 -5.37
C TYR A 47 8.47 -2.96 -5.87
N GLU A 48 7.66 -3.94 -6.26
CA GLU A 48 8.15 -5.21 -6.80
C GLU A 48 8.88 -5.01 -8.13
N MET A 49 8.38 -4.15 -9.03
CA MET A 49 9.08 -3.79 -10.27
C MET A 49 10.45 -3.14 -9.99
N THR A 50 10.49 -2.18 -9.05
CA THR A 50 11.74 -1.51 -8.64
C THR A 50 12.75 -2.50 -8.04
N LYS A 51 12.26 -3.55 -7.38
CA LYS A 51 13.07 -4.61 -6.78
C LYS A 51 13.57 -5.62 -7.81
N GLN A 52 12.77 -5.89 -8.86
CA GLN A 52 13.17 -6.72 -10.00
C GLN A 52 14.25 -6.05 -10.85
N GLU A 53 14.16 -4.75 -11.12
CA GLU A 53 15.22 -4.01 -11.84
C GLU A 53 16.57 -4.06 -11.12
N LYS A 54 16.59 -4.00 -9.79
CA LYS A 54 17.83 -4.17 -8.99
C LYS A 54 18.38 -5.60 -8.98
N ARG A 55 17.61 -6.58 -9.45
CA ARG A 55 17.96 -8.01 -9.42
C ARG A 55 18.39 -8.59 -10.76
N MET A 56 18.35 -7.83 -11.86
CA MET A 56 18.93 -8.30 -13.13
C MET A 56 20.42 -7.93 -13.17
N PRO A 57 21.35 -8.90 -13.02
CA PRO A 57 22.72 -8.68 -13.43
C PRO A 57 22.76 -8.85 -14.94
N PHE A 58 23.27 -7.84 -15.64
CA PHE A 58 23.91 -8.11 -16.93
C PHE A 58 25.11 -9.03 -16.70
#